data_AF-A0A811NZC9-F1
#
_entry.id   AF-A0A811NZC9-F1
#
_cell.length_a   1.000
_cell.length_b   1.000
_cell.length_c   1.000
_cell.angle_alpha   90.00
_cell.angle_beta   90.00
_cell.angle_gamma   90.00
#
_symmetry.space_group_name_H-M   'P 1'
#
loop_
_entity.id
_entity.type
_entity.pdbx_description
1 polymer ?
#
loop_
_entity_poly.entity_id
_entity_poly.type
_entity_poly.pdbx_seq_one_letter_code
_entity_poly.pdbx_strand_id
1 'polypeptide(L)'
;MPSLVLTPDWSSKLRSFDYELLAAASIGQTEGIFRINPKNDQEEHARDQLNKGVVPEDIGVHCLASLIKAWFRELPEGVINGLSPEQVLQCNSEGEFLELVTMASPHSEL
;
A
#
# COMPACT_ATOMS: atom_id res chain seq x y z
N MET A 1 11.59 -21.62 8.01
CA MET A 1 10.34 -21.08 7.44
C MET A 1 10.72 -20.39 6.15
N PRO A 2 10.17 -20.77 4.99
CA PRO A 2 10.55 -20.10 3.75
C PRO A 2 10.03 -18.67 3.82
N SER A 3 10.97 -17.73 3.72
CA SER A 3 10.71 -16.32 3.45
C SER A 3 9.77 -16.23 2.27
N LEU A 4 8.61 -15.60 2.46
CA LEU A 4 7.74 -15.14 1.37
C LEU A 4 8.53 -14.06 0.61
N VAL A 5 9.44 -14.50 -0.26
CA VAL A 5 10.13 -13.62 -1.19
C VAL A 5 9.09 -13.17 -2.19
N LEU A 6 8.57 -11.99 -1.92
CA LEU A 6 7.64 -11.24 -2.75
C LEU A 6 8.37 -10.77 -4.00
N THR A 7 7.79 -11.01 -5.18
CA THR A 7 7.79 -10.14 -6.40
C THR A 7 7.24 -10.93 -7.60
N PRO A 8 6.87 -10.29 -8.72
CA PRO A 8 6.36 -8.92 -8.92
C PRO A 8 4.97 -9.04 -9.56
N ASP A 9 3.90 -8.54 -8.97
CA ASP A 9 3.37 -7.24 -9.38
C ASP A 9 1.90 -7.23 -8.91
N TRP A 10 1.70 -7.02 -7.62
CA TRP A 10 0.47 -6.38 -7.18
C TRP A 10 0.68 -4.84 -7.14
N SER A 11 1.91 -4.33 -7.31
CA SER A 11 2.32 -2.91 -7.35
C SER A 11 1.94 -2.15 -8.61
N SER A 12 2.27 -2.66 -9.79
CA SER A 12 1.78 -2.11 -11.08
C SER A 12 0.30 -2.38 -11.27
N LYS A 13 -0.27 -3.42 -10.65
CA LYS A 13 -1.72 -3.62 -10.61
C LYS A 13 -2.42 -2.61 -9.69
N LEU A 14 -1.87 -2.26 -8.53
CA LEU A 14 -2.44 -1.22 -7.67
C LEU A 14 -2.57 0.11 -8.41
N ARG A 15 -1.58 0.51 -9.23
CA ARG A 15 -1.71 1.69 -10.10
C ARG A 15 -2.97 1.70 -10.98
N SER A 16 -3.46 0.53 -11.38
CA SER A 16 -4.71 0.39 -12.15
C SER A 16 -5.97 0.33 -11.28
N PHE A 17 -5.82 -0.04 -10.00
CA PHE A 17 -6.92 -0.28 -9.06
C PHE A 17 -7.07 0.80 -7.98
N ASP A 18 -6.13 1.75 -7.84
CA ASP A 18 -5.95 2.58 -6.63
C ASP A 18 -7.23 3.27 -6.14
N TYR A 19 -7.87 4.09 -6.98
CA TYR A 19 -9.06 4.83 -6.52
C TYR A 19 -10.33 3.98 -6.52
N GLU A 20 -10.45 3.07 -7.48
CA GLU A 20 -11.67 2.26 -7.65
C GLU A 20 -11.76 1.17 -6.59
N LEU A 21 -10.64 0.57 -6.18
CA LEU A 21 -10.56 -0.38 -5.07
C LEU A 21 -10.87 0.30 -3.74
N LEU A 22 -10.28 1.46 -3.47
CA LEU A 22 -10.55 2.24 -2.26
C LEU A 22 -12.02 2.69 -2.18
N ALA A 23 -12.59 3.10 -3.31
CA ALA A 23 -13.99 3.49 -3.42
C ALA A 23 -14.95 2.29 -3.30
N ALA A 24 -14.71 1.20 -4.02
CA ALA A 24 -15.53 -0.02 -4.00
C ALA A 24 -15.56 -0.65 -2.61
N ALA A 25 -14.42 -0.65 -1.91
CA ALA A 25 -14.33 -1.17 -0.56
C ALA A 25 -14.89 -0.23 0.51
N SER A 26 -15.52 0.90 0.16
CA SER A 26 -16.12 1.85 1.12
C SER A 26 -15.15 2.31 2.23
N ILE A 27 -13.85 2.29 1.95
CA ILE A 27 -12.77 2.60 2.92
C ILE A 27 -12.96 4.03 3.44
N GLY A 28 -13.38 4.97 2.59
CA GLY A 28 -13.62 6.37 2.97
C GLY A 28 -14.81 6.61 3.90
N GLN A 29 -15.73 5.66 4.04
CA GLN A 29 -16.90 5.74 4.94
C GLN A 29 -16.77 4.84 6.17
N THR A 30 -15.65 4.13 6.29
CA THR A 30 -15.45 3.12 7.34
C THR A 30 -14.85 3.75 8.59
N GLU A 31 -15.57 3.65 9.72
CA GLU A 31 -15.05 4.09 11.01
C GLU A 31 -13.80 3.29 11.40
N GLY A 32 -12.75 3.99 11.86
CA GLY A 32 -11.55 3.33 12.36
C GLY A 32 -10.76 2.58 11.28
N ILE A 33 -10.95 2.91 10.01
CA ILE A 33 -10.12 2.44 8.91
C ILE A 33 -8.63 2.64 9.21
N PHE A 34 -7.81 1.66 8.84
CA PHE A 34 -6.39 1.52 9.22
C PHE A 34 -6.07 1.35 10.73
N ARG A 35 -7.00 1.66 11.65
CA ARG A 35 -6.83 1.55 13.12
C ARG A 35 -7.37 0.24 13.69
N ILE A 36 -8.50 -0.25 13.21
CA ILE A 36 -9.12 -1.49 13.68
C ILE A 36 -8.35 -2.68 13.11
N ASN A 37 -7.99 -3.63 13.98
CA ASN A 37 -7.35 -4.87 13.55
C ASN A 37 -8.44 -5.84 13.04
N PRO A 38 -8.31 -6.37 11.81
CA PRO A 38 -9.27 -7.35 11.29
C PRO A 38 -9.20 -8.66 12.08
N LYS A 39 -10.25 -9.49 11.93
CA LYS A 39 -10.17 -10.89 12.34
C LYS A 39 -9.32 -11.64 11.30
N ASN A 40 -8.32 -12.37 11.77
CA ASN A 40 -7.19 -12.89 10.97
C ASN A 40 -7.52 -14.06 10.02
N ASP A 41 -8.76 -14.54 9.99
CA ASP A 41 -9.10 -15.84 9.40
C ASP A 41 -9.17 -15.84 7.87
N GLN A 42 -9.20 -14.68 7.21
CA GLN A 42 -9.30 -14.59 5.73
C GLN A 42 -8.15 -13.80 5.07
N GLU A 43 -7.18 -13.31 5.84
CA GLU A 43 -6.12 -12.42 5.32
C GLU A 43 -5.23 -13.11 4.28
N GLU A 44 -4.84 -14.35 4.53
CA GLU A 44 -4.00 -15.13 3.61
C GLU A 44 -4.71 -15.41 2.29
N HIS A 45 -5.99 -15.81 2.35
CA HIS A 45 -6.79 -16.05 1.15
C HIS A 45 -6.98 -14.77 0.32
N ALA A 46 -7.29 -13.66 0.98
CA ALA A 46 -7.42 -12.36 0.33
C ALA A 46 -6.11 -11.91 -0.31
N ARG A 47 -4.96 -12.09 0.37
CA ARG A 47 -3.63 -11.79 -0.18
C ARG A 47 -3.35 -12.59 -1.45
N ASP A 48 -3.66 -13.89 -1.47
CA ASP A 48 -3.45 -14.74 -2.65
C ASP A 48 -4.27 -14.30 -3.86
N GLN A 49 -5.51 -13.84 -3.65
CA GLN A 49 -6.37 -13.32 -4.71
C GLN A 49 -5.87 -11.97 -5.22
N LEU A 50 -5.48 -11.06 -4.31
CA LEU A 50 -4.90 -9.76 -4.68
C LEU A 50 -3.59 -9.92 -5.45
N ASN A 51 -2.75 -10.89 -5.08
CA ASN A 51 -1.54 -11.24 -5.84
C ASN A 51 -1.83 -11.70 -7.27
N LYS A 52 -3.01 -12.26 -7.52
CA LYS A 52 -3.49 -12.59 -8.88
C LYS A 52 -4.13 -11.39 -9.59
N GLY A 53 -4.31 -10.26 -8.91
CA GLY A 53 -5.01 -9.07 -9.40
C GLY A 53 -6.53 -9.17 -9.28
N VAL A 54 -7.03 -9.99 -8.36
CA VAL A 54 -8.46 -10.18 -8.11
C VAL A 54 -8.78 -9.60 -6.74
N VAL A 55 -9.81 -8.74 -6.69
CA VAL A 55 -10.34 -8.19 -5.45
C VAL A 55 -11.48 -9.12 -4.99
N PRO A 56 -11.38 -9.80 -3.83
CA PRO A 56 -12.47 -10.65 -3.34
C PRO A 56 -13.71 -9.80 -3.05
N GLU A 57 -14.90 -10.24 -3.49
CA GLU A 57 -16.15 -9.50 -3.29
C GLU A 57 -16.55 -9.36 -1.81
N ASP A 58 -16.12 -10.30 -0.97
CA ASP A 58 -16.43 -10.40 0.46
C ASP A 58 -15.28 -9.93 1.37
N ILE A 59 -14.25 -9.30 0.80
CA ILE A 59 -13.12 -8.82 1.59
C ILE A 59 -13.57 -7.76 2.59
N GLY A 60 -13.33 -8.04 3.87
CA GLY A 60 -13.61 -7.06 4.93
C GLY A 60 -12.77 -5.80 4.75
N VAL A 61 -13.38 -4.62 4.87
CA VAL A 61 -12.73 -3.31 4.73
C VAL A 61 -11.49 -3.14 5.62
N HIS A 62 -11.52 -3.70 6.83
CA HIS A 62 -10.38 -3.71 7.75
C HIS A 62 -9.31 -4.73 7.35
N CYS A 63 -9.69 -5.83 6.70
CA CYS A 63 -8.75 -6.81 6.15
C CYS A 63 -8.00 -6.20 4.97
N LEU A 64 -8.72 -5.59 4.03
CA LEU A 64 -8.13 -4.86 2.90
C LEU A 64 -7.19 -3.74 3.38
N ALA A 65 -7.60 -2.94 4.36
CA ALA A 65 -6.75 -1.91 4.95
C ALA A 65 -5.47 -2.48 5.60
N SER A 66 -5.55 -3.65 6.23
CA SER A 66 -4.37 -4.34 6.77
C SER A 66 -3.46 -4.88 5.67
N LEU A 67 -4.01 -5.40 4.57
CA LEU A 67 -3.25 -5.87 3.42
C LEU A 67 -2.54 -4.71 2.70
N ILE A 68 -3.18 -3.56 2.55
CA ILE A 68 -2.54 -2.33 2.03
C ILE A 68 -1.36 -1.92 2.93
N LYS A 69 -1.52 -1.97 4.26
CA LYS A 69 -0.41 -1.67 5.20
C LYS A 69 0.70 -2.73 5.15
N ALA A 70 0.35 -4.00 5.03
CA ALA A 70 1.33 -5.08 4.88
C ALA A 70 2.13 -4.87 3.60
N TRP A 71 1.44 -4.53 2.51
CA TRP A 71 2.06 -4.20 1.25
C TRP A 71 3.14 -3.12 1.39
N PHE A 72 2.81 -1.91 1.88
CA PHE A 72 3.81 -0.83 1.96
C PHE A 72 5.07 -1.21 2.76
N ARG A 73 4.94 -2.13 3.72
CA ARG A 73 6.06 -2.67 4.52
C ARG A 73 6.87 -3.75 3.80
N GLU A 74 6.24 -4.41 2.84
CA GLU A 74 6.77 -5.52 2.05
C GLU A 74 7.48 -5.06 0.76
N LEU A 75 7.42 -3.76 0.45
CA LEU A 75 8.14 -3.19 -0.67
C LEU A 75 9.66 -3.44 -0.56
N PRO A 76 10.35 -3.78 -1.68
CA PRO A 76 11.81 -3.91 -1.69
C PRO A 76 12.51 -2.63 -1.23
N GLU A 77 11.95 -1.48 -1.60
CA GLU A 77 12.33 -0.16 -1.12
C GLU A 77 11.07 0.61 -0.70
N GLY A 78 11.11 1.21 0.49
CA GLY A 78 10.02 2.05 0.98
C GLY A 78 9.87 3.31 0.11
N VAL A 79 8.63 3.79 -0.01
CA VAL A 79 8.24 4.89 -0.90
C VAL A 79 9.10 6.16 -0.73
N ILE A 80 9.56 6.42 0.50
CA ILE A 80 10.36 7.62 0.84
C ILE A 80 11.82 7.28 1.14
N ASN A 81 12.28 6.05 0.88
CA ASN A 81 13.65 5.63 1.21
C ASN A 81 14.74 6.40 0.44
N GLY A 82 14.38 7.01 -0.70
CA GLY A 82 15.28 7.90 -1.45
C GLY A 82 15.51 9.27 -0.79
N LEU A 83 14.79 9.59 0.28
CA LEU A 83 14.90 10.87 1.00
C LEU A 83 15.62 10.70 2.33
N SER A 84 16.41 11.70 2.72
CA SER A 84 16.97 11.78 4.07
C SER A 84 15.89 12.18 5.09
N PRO A 85 16.01 11.76 6.36
CA PRO A 85 15.11 12.19 7.42
C PRO A 85 15.01 13.72 7.53
N GLU A 86 16.13 14.43 7.36
CA GLU A 86 16.19 15.88 7.43
C GLU A 86 15.38 16.54 6.31
N GLN A 87 15.48 16.02 5.07
CA GLN A 87 14.68 16.51 3.95
C GLN A 87 13.18 16.42 4.25
N VAL A 88 12.73 15.28 4.79
CA VAL A 88 11.32 15.07 5.16
C VAL A 88 10.89 16.00 6.30
N LEU A 89 11.71 16.14 7.34
CA LEU A 89 11.39 16.96 8.51
C LEU A 89 11.42 18.47 8.22
N GLN A 90 12.18 18.91 7.22
CA GLN A 90 12.31 20.33 6.86
C GLN A 90 11.30 20.79 5.82
N CYS A 91 10.56 19.87 5.20
CA CYS A 91 9.49 20.20 4.27
C CYS A 91 8.36 20.97 4.97
N ASN A 92 8.15 22.24 4.62
CA ASN A 92 7.15 23.09 5.25
C ASN A 92 6.25 23.83 4.27
N SER A 93 6.46 23.65 2.96
CA SER A 93 5.63 24.22 1.90
C SER A 93 5.21 23.17 0.88
N GLU A 94 4.13 23.47 0.16
CA GLU A 94 3.65 22.63 -0.94
C GLU A 94 4.67 22.51 -2.08
N GLY A 95 5.42 23.58 -2.36
CA GLY A 95 6.48 23.58 -3.37
C GLY A 95 7.61 22.61 -3.01
N GLU A 96 8.12 22.68 -1.78
CA GLU A 96 9.14 21.74 -1.28
C GLU A 96 8.62 20.30 -1.28
N PHE A 97 7.36 20.09 -0.91
CA PHE A 97 6.74 18.76 -0.94
C PHE A 97 6.76 18.17 -2.35
N LEU A 98 6.38 18.95 -3.37
CA LEU A 98 6.41 18.50 -4.77
C LEU A 98 7.82 18.14 -5.24
N GLU A 99 8.83 18.90 -4.82
CA GLU A 99 10.24 18.59 -5.09
C GLU A 99 10.65 17.28 -4.41
N LEU A 100 10.30 17.09 -3.14
CA LEU A 100 10.59 15.85 -2.40
C LEU A 100 9.90 14.63 -3.01
N VAL A 101 8.64 14.74 -3.42
CA VAL A 101 7.91 13.65 -4.08
C VAL A 101 8.56 13.27 -5.41
N THR A 102 9.10 14.25 -6.14
CA THR A 102 9.83 13.98 -7.40
C THR A 102 11.15 13.25 -7.14
N MET A 103 11.80 13.53 -6.01
CA MET A 103 13.03 12.84 -5.59
C MET A 103 12.78 11.46 -4.96
N ALA A 104 11.63 11.27 -4.31
CA ALA A 104 11.19 9.99 -3.78
C ALA A 104 10.85 9.05 -4.94
N SER A 105 11.85 8.32 -5.44
CA SER A 105 11.64 7.29 -6.45
C SER A 105 10.73 6.18 -5.90
N PRO A 106 9.61 5.85 -6.57
CA PRO A 106 8.95 4.56 -6.37
C PRO A 106 9.57 3.46 -7.24
N HIS A 107 10.34 3.82 -8.27
CA HIS A 107 10.97 2.91 -9.24
C HIS A 107 12.25 3.54 -9.79
N SER A 108 13.41 3.14 -9.30
CA SER A 108 14.61 3.19 -10.15
C SER A 108 14.40 2.15 -11.25
N GLU A 109 14.38 2.61 -12.50
CA GLU A 109 14.32 1.75 -13.69
C GLU A 109 15.52 0.80 -13.70
N LEU A 110 15.28 -0.50 -13.46
CA LEU A 110 16.13 -1.62 -13.87
C LEU A 110 15.27 -2.83 -14.25
#